data_AF-A0A9P5NBI5-F1
#
_entry.id   AF-A0A9P5NBI5-F1
#
_cell.length_a   1.000
_cell.length_b   1.000
_cell.length_c   1.000
_cell.angle_alpha   90.00
_cell.angle_beta   90.00
_cell.angle_gamma   90.00
#
_symmetry.space_group_name_H-M   'P 1'
#
loop_
_entity.id
_entity.type
_entity.pdbx_description
1 polymer ?
#
loop_
_entity_poly.entity_id
_entity_poly.type
_entity_poly.pdbx_seq_one_letter_code
_entity_poly.pdbx_strand_id
1 'polypeptide(L)'
;MPGPSGIIRAIERFIAGITNLPVGQRIDEILEDALVAEHEIRLLFASDPQNHQLQNLFLGLIDVFRLHPAARRTRSRQIDPDTKERTARYVFPVNAEDRRLDLTPSTVFDIEAFQRHWDIFTHGALSKMTPNDWKNVVAAGGSVQACLIAPRTAVSPEYLNKFYQSGSYAPSDIDLFLWGLSPTEAEVKMKDIYRAVCAAAPWKSPAEILAGFDIDAASCAYDGKRVWVNPRSLAAFVRQANMIDVSRRSPSYEMRLAKYAEWGFEVYIPSLHRERVKQSIYSKDLFPFPNGLARLLVLEKAYYRPHYYIFLEYPKVHYLHTGSISEAVILYANDLPMNNYDGNVGWAQIPYGVHWDVQKIEKMILKKEEWLNSPLNPHNEGQNTHKHIFFSGTMEQCLAAFCPDCGPSEDTDCPDITSPGWGTYIRGPIRFITINAGRQLMMGSFRPIEVGDWLSKAYENRDEL
;
A
#
# COMPACT_ATOMS: atom_id res chain seq x y z
N MET A 1 35.39 -31.31 14.18
CA MET A 1 34.36 -30.37 13.72
C MET A 1 33.04 -30.84 14.31
N PRO A 2 32.35 -30.09 15.18
CA PRO A 2 30.97 -30.43 15.51
C PRO A 2 30.16 -30.45 14.21
N GLY A 3 29.30 -31.46 14.04
CA GLY A 3 28.47 -31.61 12.84
C GLY A 3 27.51 -30.42 12.65
N PRO A 4 26.88 -30.30 11.46
CA PRO A 4 25.89 -29.24 11.21
C PRO A 4 24.77 -29.30 12.25
N SER A 5 24.32 -28.13 12.72
CA SER A 5 23.29 -28.04 13.77
C SER A 5 22.00 -28.74 13.35
N GLY A 6 21.20 -29.18 14.34
CA GLY A 6 19.90 -29.82 14.08
C GLY A 6 19.00 -28.97 13.18
N ILE A 7 19.00 -27.65 13.43
CA ILE A 7 18.30 -26.64 12.65
C ILE A 7 18.74 -26.63 11.18
N ILE A 8 20.05 -26.56 10.91
CA ILE A 8 20.57 -26.54 9.52
C ILE A 8 20.17 -27.81 8.78
N ARG A 9 20.30 -28.97 9.44
CA ARG A 9 19.92 -30.27 8.85
C ARG A 9 18.43 -30.35 8.53
N ALA A 10 17.56 -29.77 9.36
CA ALA A 10 16.12 -29.75 9.11
C ALA A 10 15.79 -28.94 7.85
N ILE A 11 16.41 -27.77 7.66
CA ILE A 11 16.25 -26.95 6.45
C ILE A 11 16.80 -27.67 5.21
N GLU A 12 17.98 -28.29 5.30
CA GLU A 12 18.55 -29.07 4.19
C GLU A 12 17.65 -30.25 3.79
N ARG A 13 17.06 -30.96 4.76
CA ARG A 13 16.09 -32.02 4.50
C ARG A 13 14.83 -31.49 3.83
N PHE A 14 14.32 -30.33 4.26
CA PHE A 14 13.16 -29.71 3.63
C PHE A 14 13.45 -29.36 2.16
N ILE A 15 14.61 -28.74 1.88
CA ILE A 15 15.03 -28.39 0.51
C ILE A 15 15.20 -29.65 -0.37
N ALA A 16 15.81 -30.70 0.17
CA ALA A 16 15.94 -31.98 -0.53
C ALA A 16 14.56 -32.63 -0.76
N GLY A 17 13.71 -32.60 0.26
CA GLY A 17 12.36 -33.15 0.24
C GLY A 17 11.49 -32.47 -0.82
N ILE A 18 11.43 -31.13 -0.84
CA ILE A 18 10.59 -30.42 -1.81
C ILE A 18 11.03 -30.68 -3.26
N THR A 19 12.33 -30.91 -3.48
CA THR A 19 12.90 -31.22 -4.79
C THR A 19 12.59 -32.64 -5.26
N ASN A 20 12.61 -33.62 -4.34
CA ASN A 20 12.51 -35.04 -4.66
C ASN A 20 11.08 -35.60 -4.53
N LEU A 21 10.21 -34.94 -3.76
CA LEU A 21 8.84 -35.38 -3.53
C LEU A 21 8.02 -35.29 -4.84
N PRO A 22 7.21 -36.29 -5.20
CA PRO A 22 6.32 -36.23 -6.36
C PRO A 22 5.31 -35.08 -6.30
N VAL A 23 5.03 -34.42 -7.43
CA VAL A 23 4.25 -33.16 -7.52
C VAL A 23 2.88 -33.23 -6.84
N GLY A 24 2.21 -34.38 -6.92
CA GLY A 24 0.87 -34.59 -6.33
C GLY A 24 0.85 -34.88 -4.83
N GLN A 25 2.00 -35.04 -4.19
CA GLN A 25 2.08 -35.26 -2.74
C GLN A 25 2.17 -33.94 -1.98
N ARG A 26 1.53 -33.94 -0.81
CA ARG A 26 1.51 -32.82 0.14
C ARG A 26 2.90 -32.59 0.74
N ILE A 27 3.27 -31.33 0.93
CA ILE A 27 4.56 -30.96 1.52
C ILE A 27 4.49 -30.80 3.04
N ASP A 28 3.32 -30.93 3.65
CA ASP A 28 3.10 -30.68 5.07
C ASP A 28 4.04 -31.54 5.94
N GLU A 29 4.17 -32.84 5.64
CA GLU A 29 5.03 -33.76 6.40
C GLU A 29 6.52 -33.39 6.32
N ILE A 30 7.01 -32.96 5.16
CA ILE A 30 8.41 -32.56 5.00
C ILE A 30 8.69 -31.16 5.54
N LEU A 31 7.65 -30.32 5.67
CA LEU A 31 7.73 -28.97 6.22
C LEU A 31 7.77 -29.00 7.76
N GLU A 32 7.13 -29.99 8.40
CA GLU A 32 7.03 -30.11 9.86
C GLU A 32 8.40 -30.02 10.56
N ASP A 33 9.41 -30.78 10.09
CA ASP A 33 10.78 -30.73 10.63
C ASP A 33 11.37 -29.30 10.59
N ALA A 34 11.11 -28.56 9.51
CA ALA A 34 11.58 -27.18 9.36
C ALA A 34 10.81 -26.21 10.25
N LEU A 35 9.51 -26.42 10.49
CA LEU A 35 8.72 -25.62 11.41
C LEU A 35 9.13 -25.85 12.87
N VAL A 36 9.45 -27.09 13.25
CA VAL A 36 10.02 -27.39 14.57
C VAL A 36 11.36 -26.68 14.75
N ALA A 37 12.21 -26.68 13.71
CA ALA A 37 13.47 -25.94 13.73
C ALA A 37 13.27 -24.43 13.83
N GLU A 38 12.28 -23.86 13.12
CA GLU A 38 11.92 -22.44 13.24
C GLU A 38 11.45 -22.11 14.68
N HIS A 39 10.62 -22.97 15.28
CA HIS A 39 10.19 -22.83 16.66
C HIS A 39 11.38 -22.85 17.64
N GLU A 40 12.35 -23.76 17.44
CA GLU A 40 13.59 -23.79 18.22
C GLU A 40 14.38 -22.49 18.08
N ILE A 41 14.53 -21.93 16.87
CA ILE A 41 15.18 -20.62 16.65
C ILE A 41 14.47 -19.53 17.47
N ARG A 42 13.13 -19.50 17.46
CA ARG A 42 12.35 -18.52 18.23
C ARG A 42 12.57 -18.67 19.74
N LEU A 43 12.63 -19.91 20.24
CA LEU A 43 12.94 -20.17 21.64
C LEU A 43 14.36 -19.71 21.99
N LEU A 44 15.36 -19.99 21.14
CA LEU A 44 16.74 -19.53 21.34
C LEU A 44 16.81 -18.00 21.44
N PHE A 45 16.16 -17.26 20.54
CA PHE A 45 16.10 -15.80 20.63
C PHE A 45 15.44 -15.28 21.93
N ALA A 46 14.51 -16.04 22.51
CA ALA A 46 13.81 -15.65 23.73
C ALA A 46 14.55 -16.04 25.02
N SER A 47 15.12 -17.24 25.08
CA SER A 47 15.69 -17.82 26.29
C SER A 47 17.22 -17.77 26.37
N ASP A 48 17.91 -17.82 25.23
CA ASP A 48 19.38 -17.80 25.15
C ASP A 48 19.89 -16.98 23.95
N PRO A 49 19.76 -15.64 23.97
CA PRO A 49 20.14 -14.78 22.85
C PRO A 49 21.65 -14.80 22.53
N GLN A 50 22.48 -15.31 23.45
CA GLN A 50 23.94 -15.41 23.28
C GLN A 50 24.36 -16.79 22.76
N ASN A 51 23.40 -17.65 22.41
CA ASN A 51 23.69 -18.97 21.89
C ASN A 51 24.58 -18.89 20.65
N HIS A 52 25.63 -19.71 20.61
CA HIS A 52 26.59 -19.76 19.50
C HIS A 52 25.93 -20.01 18.13
N GLN A 53 24.79 -20.71 18.08
CA GLN A 53 24.05 -20.93 16.83
C GLN A 53 23.51 -19.63 16.22
N LEU A 54 23.14 -18.65 17.06
CA LEU A 54 22.61 -17.36 16.64
C LEU A 54 23.70 -16.41 16.09
N GLN A 55 24.99 -16.79 16.19
CA GLN A 55 26.07 -16.07 15.51
C GLN A 55 25.94 -16.18 13.97
N ASN A 56 25.28 -17.22 13.47
CA ASN A 56 24.85 -17.25 12.08
C ASN A 56 23.61 -16.35 11.90
N LEU A 57 23.83 -15.16 11.37
CA LEU A 57 22.80 -14.14 11.16
C LEU A 57 21.68 -14.56 10.19
N PHE A 58 21.90 -15.61 9.40
CA PHE A 58 20.94 -16.15 8.45
C PHE A 58 20.46 -17.57 8.86
N LEU A 59 20.57 -17.92 10.15
CA LEU A 59 20.09 -19.21 10.67
C LEU A 59 18.61 -19.42 10.32
N GLY A 60 18.31 -20.59 9.73
CA GLY A 60 16.94 -20.94 9.32
C GLY A 60 16.47 -20.31 8.00
N LEU A 61 17.23 -19.39 7.41
CA LEU A 61 16.85 -18.70 6.18
C LEU A 61 17.35 -19.44 4.92
N ILE A 62 16.62 -19.29 3.83
CA ILE A 62 16.92 -19.91 2.53
C ILE A 62 17.18 -18.82 1.50
N ASP A 63 18.33 -18.90 0.81
CA ASP A 63 18.58 -18.10 -0.39
C ASP A 63 17.80 -18.71 -1.57
N VAL A 64 16.65 -18.11 -1.86
CA VAL A 64 15.71 -18.58 -2.86
C VAL A 64 16.37 -18.73 -4.23
N PHE A 65 17.25 -17.81 -4.66
CA PHE A 65 17.83 -17.87 -6.00
C PHE A 65 19.01 -18.84 -6.12
N ARG A 66 19.55 -19.32 -4.98
CA ARG A 66 20.50 -20.43 -4.95
C ARG A 66 19.85 -21.81 -4.99
N LEU A 67 18.54 -21.90 -4.77
CA LEU A 67 17.83 -23.17 -4.87
C LEU A 67 17.77 -23.68 -6.31
N HIS A 68 17.82 -25.01 -6.46
CA HIS A 68 17.51 -25.65 -7.73
C HIS A 68 16.09 -25.25 -8.19
N PRO A 69 15.88 -24.90 -9.48
CA PRO A 69 14.58 -24.42 -9.96
C PRO A 69 13.39 -25.33 -9.65
N ALA A 70 13.62 -26.65 -9.52
CA ALA A 70 12.58 -27.60 -9.15
C ALA A 70 11.96 -27.34 -7.76
N ALA A 71 12.74 -26.82 -6.80
CA ALA A 71 12.25 -26.44 -5.48
C ALA A 71 11.35 -25.19 -5.50
N ARG A 72 11.37 -24.44 -6.61
CA ARG A 72 10.64 -23.18 -6.80
C ARG A 72 9.52 -23.30 -7.84
N ARG A 73 8.96 -24.50 -7.96
CA ARG A 73 7.81 -24.79 -8.82
C ARG A 73 6.53 -24.85 -8.01
N THR A 74 5.45 -24.39 -8.63
CA THR A 74 4.10 -24.48 -8.12
C THR A 74 3.70 -25.96 -8.00
N ARG A 75 3.20 -26.33 -6.82
CA ARG A 75 2.49 -27.60 -6.57
C ARG A 75 1.03 -27.23 -6.35
N SER A 76 0.26 -27.23 -7.43
CA SER A 76 -1.15 -26.91 -7.42
C SER A 76 -1.91 -27.99 -6.67
N ARG A 77 -2.94 -27.58 -5.93
CA ARG A 77 -3.82 -28.52 -5.26
C ARG A 77 -4.65 -29.25 -6.33
N GLN A 78 -4.61 -30.58 -6.30
CA GLN A 78 -5.56 -31.41 -7.04
C GLN A 78 -6.93 -31.24 -6.37
N ILE A 79 -7.89 -30.65 -7.09
CA ILE A 79 -9.25 -30.45 -6.60
C ILE A 79 -10.12 -31.42 -7.37
N ASP A 80 -10.66 -32.43 -6.70
CA ASP A 80 -11.72 -33.24 -7.28
C ASP A 80 -12.97 -32.36 -7.45
N PRO A 81 -13.41 -32.08 -8.70
CA PRO A 81 -14.56 -31.21 -8.96
C PRO A 81 -15.86 -31.74 -8.35
N ASP A 82 -15.95 -33.03 -8.04
CA ASP A 82 -17.16 -33.67 -7.50
C ASP A 82 -17.22 -33.61 -5.96
N THR A 83 -16.20 -33.03 -5.30
CA THR A 83 -16.12 -32.96 -3.83
C THR A 83 -16.25 -31.53 -3.30
N LYS A 84 -16.83 -31.39 -2.10
CA LYS A 84 -16.86 -30.11 -1.35
C LYS A 84 -15.49 -29.70 -0.79
N GLU A 85 -14.41 -30.43 -1.09
CA GLU A 85 -13.06 -30.13 -0.61
C GLU A 85 -12.54 -28.77 -1.06
N ARG A 86 -13.11 -28.18 -2.13
CA ARG A 86 -12.63 -26.89 -2.65
C ARG A 86 -12.63 -25.81 -1.57
N THR A 87 -13.64 -25.77 -0.71
CA THR A 87 -13.84 -24.73 0.32
C THR A 87 -13.76 -25.26 1.76
N ALA A 88 -13.89 -26.58 1.97
CA ALA A 88 -14.06 -27.17 3.30
C ALA A 88 -12.96 -26.81 4.33
N ARG A 89 -11.72 -26.57 3.89
CA ARG A 89 -10.58 -26.23 4.76
C ARG A 89 -9.89 -24.91 4.42
N TYR A 90 -10.47 -24.11 3.51
CA TYR A 90 -9.82 -22.90 2.99
C TYR A 90 -10.77 -21.71 3.03
N VAL A 91 -10.43 -20.70 3.82
CA VAL A 91 -11.06 -19.38 3.77
C VAL A 91 -10.43 -18.60 2.60
N PHE A 92 -11.26 -17.93 1.79
CA PHE A 92 -10.86 -17.29 0.51
C PHE A 92 -10.16 -18.25 -0.49
N PRO A 93 -10.81 -19.35 -0.90
CA PRO A 93 -10.20 -20.31 -1.80
C PRO A 93 -9.93 -19.69 -3.17
N VAL A 94 -8.68 -19.82 -3.65
CA VAL A 94 -8.27 -19.34 -4.98
C VAL A 94 -9.16 -19.94 -6.07
N ASN A 95 -9.64 -19.09 -6.99
CA ASN A 95 -10.45 -19.52 -8.13
C ASN A 95 -9.67 -20.43 -9.08
N ALA A 96 -10.36 -21.30 -9.81
CA ALA A 96 -9.71 -22.23 -10.74
C ALA A 96 -8.90 -21.48 -11.82
N GLU A 97 -9.49 -20.42 -12.38
CA GLU A 97 -8.83 -19.50 -13.32
C GLU A 97 -7.64 -18.77 -12.70
N ASP A 98 -7.62 -18.63 -11.37
CA ASP A 98 -6.57 -17.94 -10.63
C ASP A 98 -5.41 -18.82 -10.15
N ARG A 99 -5.56 -20.15 -10.27
CA ARG A 99 -4.54 -21.09 -9.82
C ARG A 99 -3.42 -21.15 -10.85
N ARG A 100 -2.18 -21.05 -10.37
CA ARG A 100 -1.00 -21.37 -11.18
C ARG A 100 -1.02 -22.86 -11.51
N LEU A 101 -0.66 -23.19 -12.74
CA LEU A 101 -0.56 -24.57 -13.21
C LEU A 101 0.57 -25.29 -12.49
N ASP A 102 0.44 -26.60 -12.33
CA ASP A 102 1.51 -27.45 -11.82
C ASP A 102 2.82 -27.23 -12.56
N LEU A 103 3.91 -27.28 -11.80
CA LEU A 103 5.29 -27.16 -12.28
C LEU A 103 5.68 -25.79 -12.88
N THR A 104 4.76 -24.82 -12.94
CA THR A 104 5.09 -23.45 -13.32
C THR A 104 5.89 -22.74 -12.22
N PRO A 105 6.76 -21.77 -12.53
CA PRO A 105 7.53 -21.05 -11.51
C PRO A 105 6.62 -20.43 -10.44
N SER A 106 6.96 -20.60 -9.16
CA SER A 106 6.27 -19.93 -8.05
C SER A 106 6.86 -18.55 -7.74
N THR A 107 8.15 -18.37 -8.03
CA THR A 107 8.89 -17.10 -7.91
C THR A 107 9.40 -16.65 -9.27
N VAL A 108 9.84 -15.39 -9.38
CA VAL A 108 10.67 -14.92 -10.49
C VAL A 108 11.93 -15.79 -10.64
N PHE A 109 12.49 -15.81 -11.85
CA PHE A 109 13.50 -16.80 -12.24
C PHE A 109 14.82 -16.62 -11.45
N ASP A 110 15.32 -15.39 -11.42
CA ASP A 110 16.62 -15.01 -10.88
C ASP A 110 16.56 -13.67 -10.11
N ILE A 111 17.70 -13.27 -9.55
CA ILE A 111 17.82 -12.03 -8.78
C ILE A 111 17.67 -10.80 -9.68
N GLU A 112 18.06 -10.89 -10.95
CA GLU A 112 17.94 -9.81 -11.94
C GLU A 112 16.47 -9.53 -12.26
N ALA A 113 15.63 -10.58 -12.40
CA ALA A 113 14.19 -10.42 -12.53
C ALA A 113 13.56 -9.80 -11.29
N PHE A 114 13.98 -10.23 -10.08
CA PHE A 114 13.54 -9.61 -8.84
C PHE A 114 13.92 -8.12 -8.77
N GLN A 115 15.16 -7.76 -9.10
CA GLN A 115 15.62 -6.37 -9.09
C GLN A 115 14.84 -5.50 -10.08
N ARG A 116 14.54 -6.00 -11.29
CA ARG A 116 13.66 -5.28 -12.22
C ARG A 116 12.26 -5.04 -11.64
N HIS A 117 11.68 -6.05 -11.00
CA HIS A 117 10.39 -5.91 -10.34
C HIS A 117 10.47 -4.90 -9.19
N TRP A 118 11.53 -4.97 -8.38
CA TRP A 118 11.79 -4.07 -7.26
C TRP A 118 11.95 -2.62 -7.70
N ASP A 119 12.69 -2.36 -8.77
CA ASP A 119 12.87 -1.00 -9.31
C ASP A 119 11.55 -0.42 -9.83
N ILE A 120 10.72 -1.25 -10.48
CA ILE A 120 9.39 -0.82 -10.96
C ILE A 120 8.43 -0.60 -9.79
N PHE A 121 8.39 -1.52 -8.81
CA PHE A 121 7.52 -1.41 -7.63
C PHE A 121 7.85 -0.17 -6.81
N THR A 122 9.14 0.08 -6.56
CA THR A 122 9.59 1.22 -5.76
C THR A 122 9.68 2.53 -6.56
N HIS A 123 9.35 2.52 -7.85
CA HIS A 123 9.57 3.65 -8.76
C HIS A 123 11.01 4.19 -8.72
N GLY A 124 11.98 3.31 -8.48
CA GLY A 124 13.39 3.66 -8.32
C GLY A 124 13.70 4.50 -7.07
N ALA A 125 12.79 4.63 -6.10
CA ALA A 125 13.01 5.41 -4.88
C ALA A 125 14.25 4.96 -4.09
N LEU A 126 14.61 3.68 -4.18
CA LEU A 126 15.79 3.10 -3.52
C LEU A 126 16.99 2.93 -4.47
N SER A 127 16.90 3.41 -5.72
CA SER A 127 17.93 3.19 -6.76
C SER A 127 19.30 3.82 -6.45
N LYS A 128 19.35 4.75 -5.49
CA LYS A 128 20.59 5.38 -5.03
C LYS A 128 21.14 4.79 -3.73
N MET A 129 20.49 3.78 -3.16
CA MET A 129 21.07 3.02 -2.05
C MET A 129 22.24 2.17 -2.56
N THR A 130 23.43 2.47 -2.06
CA THR A 130 24.65 1.73 -2.34
C THR A 130 24.72 0.45 -1.49
N PRO A 131 25.65 -0.49 -1.77
CA PRO A 131 25.86 -1.66 -0.90
C PRO A 131 26.14 -1.31 0.56
N ASN A 132 26.77 -0.16 0.83
CA ASN A 132 27.02 0.30 2.19
C ASN A 132 25.75 0.82 2.88
N ASP A 133 24.80 1.39 2.12
CA ASP A 133 23.51 1.82 2.65
C ASP A 133 22.67 0.62 3.08
N TRP A 134 22.72 -0.48 2.32
CA TRP A 134 22.09 -1.76 2.65
C TRP A 134 22.72 -2.51 3.82
N LYS A 135 23.95 -2.16 4.25
CA LYS A 135 24.56 -2.78 5.42
C LYS A 135 23.70 -2.49 6.66
N ASN A 136 23.35 -3.54 7.40
CA ASN A 136 22.46 -3.49 8.57
C ASN A 136 21.01 -3.07 8.25
N VAL A 137 20.59 -3.19 6.99
CA VAL A 137 19.25 -2.87 6.50
C VAL A 137 18.69 -4.07 5.73
N VAL A 138 17.43 -4.41 5.95
CA VAL A 138 16.72 -5.39 5.10
C VAL A 138 15.34 -4.86 4.75
N ALA A 139 14.91 -5.07 3.50
CA ALA A 139 13.51 -4.91 3.12
C ALA A 139 12.77 -6.20 3.45
N ALA A 140 11.54 -6.10 3.97
CA ALA A 140 10.69 -7.26 4.23
C ALA A 140 9.21 -6.94 3.98
N GLY A 141 8.33 -7.93 4.17
CA GLY A 141 6.89 -7.73 4.03
C GLY A 141 6.37 -7.83 2.60
N GLY A 142 5.22 -7.18 2.36
CA GLY A 142 4.42 -7.33 1.15
C GLY A 142 5.12 -6.85 -0.13
N SER A 143 5.95 -5.81 -0.04
CA SER A 143 6.71 -5.28 -1.18
C SER A 143 7.70 -6.30 -1.76
N VAL A 144 8.46 -6.98 -0.89
CA VAL A 144 9.40 -8.04 -1.28
C VAL A 144 8.64 -9.23 -1.85
N GLN A 145 7.53 -9.63 -1.21
CA GLN A 145 6.67 -10.72 -1.70
C GLN A 145 6.12 -10.42 -3.11
N ALA A 146 5.61 -9.20 -3.32
CA ALA A 146 5.06 -8.77 -4.61
C ALA A 146 6.10 -8.87 -5.72
N CYS A 147 7.33 -8.43 -5.45
CA CYS A 147 8.43 -8.49 -6.42
C CYS A 147 8.97 -9.90 -6.66
N LEU A 148 8.85 -10.80 -5.67
CA LEU A 148 9.32 -12.18 -5.75
C LEU A 148 8.36 -13.10 -6.52
N ILE A 149 7.06 -12.82 -6.51
CA ILE A 149 6.04 -13.64 -7.16
C ILE A 149 6.25 -13.70 -8.68
N ALA A 150 6.19 -14.91 -9.25
CA ALA A 150 6.22 -15.09 -10.70
C ALA A 150 4.96 -14.49 -11.37
N PRO A 151 5.10 -13.65 -12.40
CA PRO A 151 3.97 -13.23 -13.22
C PRO A 151 3.47 -14.43 -14.04
N ARG A 152 2.15 -14.50 -14.27
CA ARG A 152 1.54 -15.66 -14.98
C ARG A 152 1.89 -15.72 -16.46
N THR A 153 2.20 -14.58 -17.06
CA THR A 153 2.58 -14.42 -18.45
C THR A 153 3.79 -13.51 -18.51
N ALA A 154 4.50 -13.50 -19.65
CA ALA A 154 5.54 -12.52 -19.89
C ALA A 154 4.90 -11.11 -19.86
N VAL A 155 5.27 -10.31 -18.87
CA VAL A 155 4.74 -8.97 -18.66
C VAL A 155 5.74 -7.93 -19.10
N SER A 156 5.29 -6.92 -19.83
CA SER A 156 6.14 -5.76 -20.14
C SER A 156 6.33 -4.89 -18.89
N PRO A 157 7.40 -4.10 -18.80
CA PRO A 157 7.59 -3.15 -17.71
C PRO A 157 6.40 -2.19 -17.53
N GLU A 158 5.75 -1.77 -18.61
CA GLU A 158 4.58 -0.89 -18.57
C GLU A 158 3.37 -1.57 -17.94
N TYR A 159 3.15 -2.85 -18.28
CA TYR A 159 2.09 -3.63 -17.67
C TYR A 159 2.35 -3.85 -16.18
N LEU A 160 3.58 -4.20 -15.82
CA LEU A 160 3.96 -4.44 -14.42
C LEU A 160 3.82 -3.16 -13.59
N ASN A 161 4.24 -2.02 -14.15
CA ASN A 161 4.06 -0.71 -13.52
C ASN A 161 2.57 -0.40 -13.29
N LYS A 162 1.71 -0.65 -14.28
CA LYS A 162 0.25 -0.50 -14.12
C LYS A 162 -0.32 -1.46 -13.08
N PHE A 163 0.22 -2.67 -12.98
CA PHE A 163 -0.19 -3.68 -12.00
C PHE A 163 0.15 -3.26 -10.57
N TYR A 164 1.37 -2.77 -10.32
CA TYR A 164 1.75 -2.25 -9.00
C TYR A 164 1.04 -0.93 -8.65
N GLN A 165 0.64 -0.15 -9.64
CA GLN A 165 -0.24 1.02 -9.44
C GLN A 165 -1.74 0.67 -9.36
N SER A 166 -2.12 -0.60 -9.44
CA SER A 166 -3.52 -1.01 -9.28
C SER A 166 -3.94 -0.94 -7.81
N GLY A 167 -5.25 -0.92 -7.54
CA GLY A 167 -5.79 -0.77 -6.19
C GLY A 167 -5.30 -1.80 -5.16
N SER A 168 -4.77 -2.95 -5.59
CA SER A 168 -4.23 -3.97 -4.70
C SER A 168 -2.83 -3.66 -4.14
N TYR A 169 -2.02 -2.86 -4.86
CA TYR A 169 -0.62 -2.56 -4.49
C TYR A 169 -0.33 -1.07 -4.39
N ALA A 170 -1.14 -0.20 -4.98
CA ALA A 170 -1.02 1.24 -4.86
C ALA A 170 -0.96 1.75 -3.39
N PRO A 171 -1.68 1.16 -2.42
CA PRO A 171 -1.55 1.56 -1.02
C PRO A 171 -0.42 0.84 -0.26
N SER A 172 0.32 -0.07 -0.92
CA SER A 172 1.38 -0.83 -0.26
C SER A 172 2.58 0.05 0.09
N ASP A 173 3.14 -0.20 1.26
CA ASP A 173 4.35 0.41 1.79
C ASP A 173 5.61 -0.43 1.49
N ILE A 174 6.77 0.17 1.78
CA ILE A 174 8.08 -0.48 1.70
C ILE A 174 8.67 -0.50 3.12
N ASP A 175 8.62 -1.66 3.76
CA ASP A 175 9.18 -1.84 5.10
C ASP A 175 10.70 -2.05 5.05
N LEU A 176 11.46 -1.11 5.61
CA LEU A 176 12.90 -1.24 5.82
C LEU A 176 13.20 -1.43 7.31
N PHE A 177 13.84 -2.54 7.65
CA PHE A 177 14.24 -2.88 9.01
C PHE A 177 15.73 -2.63 9.21
N LEU A 178 16.07 -1.95 10.31
CA LEU A 178 17.44 -1.76 10.78
C LEU A 178 17.78 -2.80 11.84
N TRP A 179 18.96 -3.42 11.76
CA TRP A 179 19.36 -4.47 12.69
C TRP A 179 20.84 -4.37 13.09
N GLY A 180 21.16 -4.77 14.32
CA GLY A 180 22.55 -4.82 14.80
C GLY A 180 23.26 -3.46 14.92
N LEU A 181 22.50 -2.37 15.11
CA LEU A 181 23.01 -1.01 15.29
C LEU A 181 22.64 -0.49 16.69
N SER A 182 23.50 0.33 17.28
CA SER A 182 23.12 1.16 18.43
C SER A 182 22.13 2.25 18.01
N PRO A 183 21.39 2.87 18.95
CA PRO A 183 20.44 3.94 18.63
C PRO A 183 21.06 5.10 17.83
N THR A 184 22.27 5.53 18.20
CA THR A 184 22.98 6.61 17.50
C THR A 184 23.39 6.19 16.08
N GLU A 185 23.87 4.97 15.90
CA GLU A 185 24.22 4.44 14.57
C GLU A 185 22.97 4.27 13.69
N ALA A 186 21.85 3.84 14.28
CA ALA A 186 20.58 3.74 13.59
C ALA A 186 20.08 5.11 13.11
N GLU A 187 20.20 6.16 13.93
CA GLU A 187 19.85 7.53 13.52
C GLU A 187 20.69 8.00 12.31
N VAL A 188 22.00 7.74 12.33
CA VAL A 188 22.87 8.04 11.19
C VAL A 188 22.44 7.25 9.96
N LYS A 189 22.15 5.96 10.12
CA LYS A 189 21.68 5.10 9.02
C LYS A 189 20.35 5.59 8.43
N MET A 190 19.40 6.03 9.24
CA MET A 190 18.15 6.62 8.77
C MET A 190 18.39 7.89 7.93
N LYS A 191 19.32 8.76 8.36
CA LYS A 191 19.70 9.96 7.59
C LYS A 191 20.34 9.61 6.25
N ASP A 192 21.15 8.56 6.19
CA ASP A 192 21.77 8.09 4.95
C ASP A 192 20.73 7.53 3.97
N ILE A 193 19.80 6.69 4.46
CA ILE A 193 18.66 6.19 3.66
C ILE A 193 17.83 7.37 3.13
N TYR A 194 17.49 8.33 3.99
CA TYR A 194 16.76 9.53 3.60
C TYR A 194 17.47 10.29 2.46
N ARG A 195 18.79 10.50 2.57
CA ARG A 195 19.58 11.16 1.52
C ARG A 195 19.57 10.36 0.22
N ALA A 196 19.68 9.03 0.28
CA ALA A 196 19.63 8.18 -0.90
C ALA A 196 18.26 8.29 -1.60
N VAL A 197 17.16 8.24 -0.84
CA VAL A 197 15.80 8.43 -1.39
C VAL A 197 15.64 9.82 -2.01
N CYS A 198 16.09 10.88 -1.34
CA CYS A 198 16.08 12.23 -1.92
C CYS A 198 16.98 12.35 -3.15
N ALA A 199 18.11 11.65 -3.19
CA ALA A 199 19.00 11.65 -4.36
C ALA A 199 18.35 10.94 -5.55
N ALA A 200 17.54 9.92 -5.31
CA ALA A 200 16.75 9.21 -6.32
C ALA A 200 15.60 10.04 -6.88
N ALA A 201 15.15 11.08 -6.15
CA ALA A 201 14.15 12.01 -6.68
C ALA A 201 14.66 12.65 -7.99
N PRO A 202 13.89 12.53 -9.09
CA PRO A 202 14.37 12.89 -10.42
C PRO A 202 14.58 14.40 -10.59
N TRP A 203 13.94 15.22 -9.77
CA TRP A 203 13.93 16.67 -9.91
C TRP A 203 14.73 17.35 -8.80
N LYS A 204 15.63 18.25 -9.17
CA LYS A 204 16.52 19.01 -8.27
C LYS A 204 16.07 20.44 -8.03
N SER A 205 15.13 20.96 -8.83
CA SER A 205 14.59 22.31 -8.64
C SER A 205 13.15 22.44 -9.15
N PRO A 206 12.37 23.43 -8.68
CA PRO A 206 11.06 23.75 -9.25
C PRO A 206 11.12 24.06 -10.75
N ALA A 207 12.19 24.70 -11.22
CA ALA A 207 12.38 24.98 -12.63
C ALA A 207 12.48 23.69 -13.48
N GLU A 208 13.18 22.68 -12.96
CA GLU A 208 13.29 21.36 -13.60
C GLU A 208 11.95 20.62 -13.61
N ILE A 209 11.21 20.66 -12.50
CA ILE A 209 9.84 20.12 -12.41
C ILE A 209 8.96 20.73 -13.50
N LEU A 210 8.93 22.07 -13.61
CA LEU A 210 8.13 22.78 -14.61
C LEU A 210 8.61 22.54 -16.05
N ALA A 211 9.91 22.34 -16.26
CA ALA A 211 10.44 21.99 -17.58
C ALA A 211 9.97 20.61 -18.07
N GLY A 212 9.67 19.69 -17.15
CA GLY A 212 9.20 18.33 -17.45
C GLY A 212 7.73 18.20 -17.85
N PHE A 213 6.90 19.23 -17.67
CA PHE A 213 5.49 19.17 -18.07
C PHE A 213 5.33 19.17 -19.60
N ASP A 214 4.51 18.26 -20.10
CA ASP A 214 4.15 18.13 -21.52
C ASP A 214 3.16 19.22 -21.98
N ILE A 215 2.17 19.57 -21.15
CA ILE A 215 1.15 20.59 -21.44
C ILE A 215 1.60 21.98 -20.94
N ASP A 216 1.45 23.01 -21.77
CA ASP A 216 1.86 24.39 -21.45
C ASP A 216 1.10 24.97 -20.27
N ALA A 217 -0.23 24.98 -20.34
CA ALA A 217 -1.09 25.49 -19.28
C ALA A 217 -0.91 24.77 -17.93
N ALA A 218 -0.42 23.52 -17.96
CA ALA A 218 -0.15 22.73 -16.75
C ALA A 218 1.16 23.08 -16.06
N SER A 219 2.05 23.82 -16.73
CA SER A 219 3.41 24.08 -16.27
C SER A 219 3.48 25.24 -15.28
N CYS A 220 2.73 25.12 -14.19
CA CYS A 220 2.64 26.04 -13.07
C CYS A 220 2.91 25.33 -11.73
N ALA A 221 3.46 26.04 -10.74
CA ALA A 221 3.72 25.52 -9.39
C ALA A 221 3.35 26.55 -8.32
N TYR A 222 2.98 26.06 -7.13
CA TYR A 222 2.79 26.86 -5.92
C TYR A 222 3.77 26.37 -4.85
N ASP A 223 4.62 27.24 -4.32
CA ASP A 223 5.67 26.88 -3.35
C ASP A 223 5.23 27.05 -1.87
N GLY A 224 3.92 27.22 -1.64
CA GLY A 224 3.35 27.59 -0.34
C GLY A 224 3.31 29.09 -0.08
N LYS A 225 3.91 29.92 -0.93
CA LYS A 225 3.90 31.40 -0.82
C LYS A 225 3.58 32.10 -2.14
N ARG A 226 4.19 31.65 -3.24
CA ARG A 226 4.14 32.26 -4.57
C ARG A 226 3.73 31.24 -5.62
N VAL A 227 3.14 31.75 -6.69
CA VAL A 227 2.81 30.98 -7.89
C VAL A 227 3.89 31.23 -8.95
N TRP A 228 4.39 30.17 -9.53
CA TRP A 228 5.44 30.16 -10.54
C TRP A 228 4.90 29.58 -11.84
N VAL A 229 5.24 30.21 -12.95
CA VAL A 229 4.96 29.73 -14.31
C VAL A 229 6.20 29.92 -15.17
N ASN A 230 6.41 29.05 -16.15
CA ASN A 230 7.40 29.32 -17.20
C ASN A 230 6.76 30.14 -18.34
N PRO A 231 7.56 30.72 -19.26
CA PRO A 231 7.03 31.60 -20.31
C PRO A 231 5.96 30.95 -21.21
N ARG A 232 6.08 29.63 -21.49
CA ARG A 232 5.07 28.90 -22.29
C ARG A 232 3.74 28.75 -21.55
N SER A 233 3.77 28.50 -20.24
CA SER A 233 2.56 28.43 -19.42
C SER A 233 1.87 29.79 -19.36
N LEU A 234 2.63 30.86 -19.13
CA LEU A 234 2.07 32.22 -19.18
C LEU A 234 1.48 32.54 -20.56
N ALA A 235 2.19 32.22 -21.64
CA ALA A 235 1.69 32.39 -22.99
C ALA A 235 0.40 31.59 -23.23
N ALA A 236 0.31 30.37 -22.69
CA ALA A 236 -0.90 29.55 -22.80
C ALA A 236 -2.08 30.14 -22.04
N PHE A 237 -1.87 30.72 -20.85
CA PHE A 237 -2.90 31.47 -20.14
C PHE A 237 -3.34 32.73 -20.89
N VAL A 238 -2.38 33.52 -21.39
CA VAL A 238 -2.66 34.78 -22.10
C VAL A 238 -3.37 34.55 -23.43
N ARG A 239 -2.97 33.52 -24.18
CA ARG A 239 -3.58 33.16 -25.47
C ARG A 239 -4.78 32.23 -25.33
N GLN A 240 -4.98 31.67 -24.14
CA GLN A 240 -5.91 30.59 -23.90
C GLN A 240 -5.65 29.37 -24.82
N ALA A 241 -4.38 29.06 -25.09
CA ALA A 241 -3.96 28.08 -26.09
C ALA A 241 -2.70 27.29 -25.69
N ASN A 242 -2.73 25.96 -25.76
CA ASN A 242 -1.54 25.11 -25.65
C ASN A 242 -0.87 24.94 -27.03
N MET A 243 0.44 25.15 -27.13
CA MET A 243 1.17 24.94 -28.37
C MET A 243 1.66 23.49 -28.48
N ILE A 244 1.57 22.90 -29.67
CA ILE A 244 2.16 21.57 -29.89
C ILE A 244 3.69 21.64 -29.85
N ASP A 245 4.27 20.84 -28.97
CA ASP A 245 5.72 20.58 -28.88
C ASP A 245 5.98 19.08 -28.74
N VAL A 246 6.32 18.44 -29.87
CA VAL A 246 6.55 16.98 -29.93
C VAL A 246 7.78 16.59 -29.11
N SER A 247 8.72 17.50 -28.84
CA SER A 247 9.90 17.21 -28.01
C SER A 247 9.54 16.93 -26.55
N ARG A 248 8.34 17.33 -26.11
CA ARG A 248 7.82 17.17 -24.74
C ARG A 248 6.71 16.14 -24.64
N ARG A 249 6.45 15.40 -25.72
CA ARG A 249 5.32 14.49 -25.84
C ARG A 249 5.41 13.34 -24.84
N SER A 250 4.49 13.29 -23.88
CA SER A 250 4.26 12.11 -23.03
C SER A 250 3.42 11.03 -23.76
N PRO A 251 3.36 9.78 -23.27
CA PRO A 251 2.48 8.74 -23.84
C PRO A 251 1.00 9.12 -23.92
N SER A 252 0.55 10.02 -23.03
CA SER A 252 -0.84 10.50 -22.93
C SER A 252 -1.08 11.87 -23.55
N TYR A 253 -0.09 12.45 -24.23
CA TYR A 253 -0.08 13.87 -24.61
C TYR A 253 -1.33 14.33 -25.37
N GLU A 254 -1.75 13.60 -26.42
CA GLU A 254 -2.94 13.99 -27.20
C GLU A 254 -4.24 13.95 -26.37
N MET A 255 -4.35 12.98 -25.45
CA MET A 255 -5.50 12.86 -24.55
C MET A 255 -5.54 14.01 -23.55
N ARG A 256 -4.36 14.40 -23.03
CA ARG A 256 -4.25 15.56 -22.13
C ARG A 256 -4.55 16.86 -22.84
N LEU A 257 -4.11 17.04 -24.09
CA LEU A 257 -4.47 18.22 -24.89
C LEU A 257 -5.98 18.34 -25.09
N ALA A 258 -6.65 17.24 -25.44
CA ALA A 258 -8.11 17.20 -25.58
C ALA A 258 -8.82 17.55 -24.24
N LYS A 259 -8.33 17.01 -23.12
CA LYS A 259 -8.83 17.38 -21.78
C LYS A 259 -8.68 18.88 -21.48
N TYR A 260 -7.52 19.47 -21.79
CA TYR A 260 -7.32 20.91 -21.55
C TYR A 260 -8.13 21.79 -22.52
N ALA A 261 -8.51 21.28 -23.68
CA ALA A 261 -9.49 21.93 -24.56
C ALA A 261 -10.89 22.00 -23.94
N GLU A 262 -11.32 20.99 -23.20
CA GLU A 262 -12.55 21.07 -22.40
C GLU A 262 -12.46 22.14 -21.30
N TRP A 263 -11.26 22.41 -20.79
CA TRP A 263 -10.99 23.47 -19.80
C TRP A 263 -10.81 24.86 -20.43
N GLY A 264 -11.11 24.99 -21.73
CA GLY A 264 -11.09 26.25 -22.45
C GLY A 264 -9.77 26.56 -23.17
N PHE A 265 -8.75 25.70 -23.09
CA PHE A 265 -7.49 25.95 -23.80
C PHE A 265 -7.47 25.32 -25.20
N GLU A 266 -7.48 26.14 -26.26
CA GLU A 266 -7.35 25.62 -27.62
C GLU A 266 -5.97 24.98 -27.85
N VAL A 267 -5.82 24.20 -28.93
CA VAL A 267 -4.54 23.56 -29.29
C VAL A 267 -3.99 24.20 -30.56
N TYR A 268 -2.92 24.96 -30.40
CA TYR A 268 -2.26 25.66 -31.51
C TYR A 268 -1.21 24.77 -32.19
N ILE A 269 -1.37 24.56 -33.49
CA ILE A 269 -0.50 23.72 -34.32
C ILE A 269 -0.02 24.56 -35.53
N PRO A 270 1.17 25.18 -35.47
CA PRO A 270 1.66 26.05 -36.55
C PRO A 270 1.75 25.37 -37.92
N SER A 271 2.01 24.06 -37.92
CA SER A 271 2.22 23.24 -39.12
C SER A 271 0.94 22.57 -39.65
N LEU A 272 -0.23 22.87 -39.08
CA LEU A 272 -1.48 22.24 -39.49
C LEU A 272 -2.01 22.83 -40.80
N HIS A 273 -2.05 21.98 -41.83
CA HIS A 273 -2.66 22.25 -43.12
C HIS A 273 -3.94 21.42 -43.28
N ARG A 274 -5.10 22.01 -42.94
CA ARG A 274 -6.38 21.28 -42.88
C ARG A 274 -6.80 20.70 -44.23
N GLU A 275 -6.48 21.40 -45.31
CA GLU A 275 -6.75 20.99 -46.69
C GLU A 275 -5.98 19.72 -47.12
N ARG A 276 -4.90 19.37 -46.41
CA ARG A 276 -4.07 18.19 -46.67
C ARG A 276 -4.43 16.99 -45.79
N VAL A 277 -5.40 17.15 -44.88
CA VAL A 277 -5.81 16.07 -43.96
C VAL A 277 -6.55 14.97 -44.73
N LYS A 278 -6.09 13.72 -44.55
CA LYS A 278 -6.74 12.55 -45.16
C LYS A 278 -8.17 12.41 -44.67
N GLN A 279 -9.14 12.43 -45.58
CA GLN A 279 -10.57 12.28 -45.23
C GLN A 279 -10.88 10.94 -44.55
N SER A 280 -10.05 9.91 -44.77
CA SER A 280 -10.22 8.59 -44.16
C SER A 280 -10.17 8.60 -42.62
N ILE A 281 -9.52 9.59 -42.00
CA ILE A 281 -9.52 9.70 -40.52
C ILE A 281 -10.87 10.13 -39.96
N TYR A 282 -11.79 10.60 -40.80
CA TYR A 282 -13.15 10.97 -40.42
C TYR A 282 -14.17 9.90 -40.82
N SER A 283 -13.73 8.69 -41.17
CA SER A 283 -14.67 7.58 -41.41
C SER A 283 -15.36 7.18 -40.10
N LYS A 284 -16.68 6.95 -40.14
CA LYS A 284 -17.48 6.62 -38.94
C LYS A 284 -17.02 5.31 -38.27
N ASP A 285 -16.50 4.38 -39.05
CA ASP A 285 -16.03 3.06 -38.66
C ASP A 285 -14.53 3.02 -38.30
N LEU A 286 -13.88 4.18 -38.12
CA LEU A 286 -12.46 4.24 -37.76
C LEU A 286 -12.17 3.46 -36.45
N PHE A 287 -11.26 2.48 -36.53
CA PHE A 287 -10.78 1.69 -35.40
C PHE A 287 -9.39 1.11 -35.71
N PRO A 288 -8.45 1.05 -34.74
CA PRO A 288 -8.44 1.68 -33.40
C PRO A 288 -8.03 3.17 -33.45
N PHE A 289 -7.91 3.84 -32.29
CA PHE A 289 -7.42 5.24 -32.23
C PHE A 289 -6.09 5.39 -32.99
N PRO A 290 -5.98 6.33 -33.95
CA PRO A 290 -4.71 6.63 -34.60
C PRO A 290 -3.73 7.27 -33.61
N ASN A 291 -2.49 7.54 -34.03
CA ASN A 291 -1.47 8.20 -33.20
C ASN A 291 -1.18 9.64 -33.68
N GLY A 292 -0.55 10.44 -32.81
CA GLY A 292 -0.07 11.79 -33.16
C GLY A 292 -1.18 12.75 -33.57
N LEU A 293 -0.90 13.61 -34.56
CA LEU A 293 -1.85 14.61 -35.08
C LEU A 293 -3.19 13.99 -35.52
N ALA A 294 -3.17 12.80 -36.11
CA ALA A 294 -4.40 12.11 -36.50
C ALA A 294 -5.29 11.79 -35.29
N ARG A 295 -4.70 11.39 -34.15
CA ARG A 295 -5.44 11.21 -32.88
C ARG A 295 -6.09 12.51 -32.44
N LEU A 296 -5.33 13.61 -32.47
CA LEU A 296 -5.80 14.90 -32.01
C LEU A 296 -6.96 15.44 -32.89
N LEU A 297 -6.89 15.27 -34.21
CA LEU A 297 -7.97 15.64 -35.13
C LEU A 297 -9.22 14.75 -34.99
N VAL A 298 -9.04 13.46 -34.68
CA VAL A 298 -10.15 12.54 -34.34
C VAL A 298 -10.82 12.97 -33.04
N LEU A 299 -10.03 13.34 -32.01
CA LEU A 299 -10.52 13.86 -30.75
C LEU A 299 -11.25 15.20 -30.94
N GLU A 300 -10.71 16.14 -31.73
CA GLU A 300 -11.39 17.40 -32.10
C GLU A 300 -12.77 17.13 -32.71
N LYS A 301 -12.85 16.18 -33.66
CA LYS A 301 -14.12 15.82 -34.30
C LYS A 301 -15.12 15.24 -33.29
N ALA A 302 -14.65 14.36 -32.41
CA ALA A 302 -15.47 13.72 -31.40
C ALA A 302 -15.90 14.68 -30.28
N TYR A 303 -15.11 15.71 -29.98
CA TYR A 303 -15.46 16.79 -29.05
C TYR A 303 -16.71 17.55 -29.50
N TYR A 304 -16.76 17.99 -30.77
CA TYR A 304 -17.92 18.72 -31.30
C TYR A 304 -19.10 17.84 -31.70
N ARG A 305 -18.84 16.55 -31.99
CA ARG A 305 -19.88 15.58 -32.33
C ARG A 305 -19.67 14.30 -31.52
N PRO A 306 -20.10 14.29 -30.26
CA PRO A 306 -20.15 13.07 -29.46
C PRO A 306 -20.92 12.01 -30.23
N HIS A 307 -20.39 10.80 -30.34
CA HIS A 307 -20.96 9.67 -31.14
C HIS A 307 -20.79 9.76 -32.66
N TYR A 308 -19.93 10.63 -33.20
CA TYR A 308 -19.62 10.63 -34.63
C TYR A 308 -18.94 9.33 -35.10
N TYR A 309 -18.01 8.80 -34.31
CA TYR A 309 -17.35 7.53 -34.55
C TYR A 309 -18.12 6.41 -33.84
N ILE A 310 -18.27 5.27 -34.51
CA ILE A 310 -18.99 4.08 -34.02
C ILE A 310 -18.19 3.37 -32.94
N PHE A 311 -16.88 3.28 -33.12
CA PHE A 311 -15.98 2.48 -32.26
C PHE A 311 -15.05 3.30 -31.37
N LEU A 312 -15.12 4.63 -31.43
CA LEU A 312 -14.26 5.54 -30.66
C LEU A 312 -15.13 6.53 -29.88
N GLU A 313 -14.90 6.60 -28.57
CA GLU A 313 -15.57 7.56 -27.69
C GLU A 313 -14.63 8.70 -27.31
N TYR A 314 -15.18 9.92 -27.24
CA TYR A 314 -14.45 11.03 -26.65
C TYR A 314 -14.33 10.79 -25.14
N PRO A 315 -13.15 10.99 -24.54
CA PRO A 315 -12.97 10.86 -23.09
C PRO A 315 -13.76 11.96 -22.37
N LYS A 316 -14.99 11.69 -21.94
CA LYS A 316 -15.77 12.64 -21.13
C LYS A 316 -15.11 12.79 -19.76
N VAL A 317 -14.65 13.99 -19.40
CA VAL A 317 -14.42 14.35 -18.00
C VAL A 317 -15.72 14.96 -17.47
N HIS A 318 -16.50 14.21 -16.68
CA HIS A 318 -17.64 14.81 -15.97
C HIS A 318 -17.15 15.58 -14.75
N TYR A 319 -17.27 16.91 -14.76
CA TYR A 319 -17.34 17.71 -13.54
C TYR A 319 -18.47 18.74 -13.63
N LEU A 320 -19.44 18.55 -12.73
CA LEU A 320 -20.44 19.48 -12.19
C LEU A 320 -20.70 20.76 -13.01
N HIS A 321 -21.64 20.66 -13.95
CA HIS A 321 -22.43 21.83 -14.31
C HIS A 321 -23.36 22.17 -13.15
N THR A 322 -23.28 23.40 -12.67
CA THR A 322 -24.31 24.03 -11.83
C THR A 322 -25.64 24.04 -12.59
N GLY A 323 -26.53 23.11 -12.28
CA GLY A 323 -27.87 23.07 -12.84
C GLY A 323 -28.65 21.83 -12.40
N SER A 324 -29.63 22.07 -11.52
CA SER A 324 -30.80 21.25 -11.18
C SER A 324 -30.64 19.72 -11.12
N ILE A 325 -30.62 19.23 -9.88
CA ILE A 325 -30.69 17.82 -9.47
C ILE A 325 -31.84 17.11 -10.20
N SER A 326 -31.49 16.10 -11.01
CA SER A 326 -32.36 14.92 -11.19
C SER A 326 -31.56 13.71 -10.74
N GLU A 327 -32.07 13.06 -9.72
CA GLU A 327 -31.57 11.81 -9.15
C GLU A 327 -31.54 10.70 -10.20
N ALA A 328 -30.60 9.77 -10.03
CA ALA A 328 -30.35 8.57 -10.84
C ALA A 328 -29.39 8.73 -12.03
N VAL A 329 -28.13 9.08 -11.73
CA VAL A 329 -26.99 8.48 -12.44
C VAL A 329 -26.09 7.81 -11.40
N ILE A 330 -25.95 6.51 -11.60
CA ILE A 330 -25.30 5.51 -10.76
C ILE A 330 -23.87 5.93 -10.44
N LEU A 331 -23.61 6.06 -9.14
CA LEU A 331 -22.29 6.11 -8.51
C LEU A 331 -21.47 4.87 -8.90
N TYR A 332 -20.67 4.98 -9.95
CA TYR A 332 -19.38 4.28 -10.02
C TYR A 332 -18.29 5.34 -9.97
N ALA A 333 -18.07 5.85 -8.77
CA ALA A 333 -16.94 6.71 -8.42
C ALA A 333 -16.47 6.29 -7.03
N ASN A 334 -15.51 5.36 -7.01
CA ASN A 334 -14.62 5.15 -5.85
C ASN A 334 -13.64 6.33 -5.69
N ASP A 335 -14.08 7.55 -5.99
CA ASP A 335 -13.28 8.79 -5.94
C ASP A 335 -13.75 9.69 -4.78
N LEU A 336 -13.80 9.08 -3.60
CA LEU A 336 -13.45 9.76 -2.35
C LEU A 336 -12.17 9.08 -1.86
N PRO A 337 -11.16 9.80 -1.34
CA PRO A 337 -10.07 9.15 -0.63
C PRO A 337 -10.70 8.35 0.50
N MET A 338 -10.75 7.04 0.32
CA MET A 338 -11.16 6.11 1.33
C MET A 338 -10.15 6.32 2.46
N ASN A 339 -10.59 6.95 3.55
CA ASN A 339 -9.79 7.00 4.75
C ASN A 339 -9.43 5.56 5.11
N ASN A 340 -8.14 5.24 5.17
CA ASN A 340 -7.61 3.93 5.58
C ASN A 340 -7.88 3.59 7.07
N TYR A 341 -8.89 4.21 7.69
CA TYR A 341 -9.35 3.83 9.03
C TYR A 341 -10.34 2.68 8.90
N ASP A 342 -10.16 1.65 9.73
CA ASP A 342 -11.13 0.56 9.89
C ASP A 342 -12.53 1.14 10.13
N GLY A 343 -13.53 0.67 9.36
CA GLY A 343 -14.92 1.13 9.44
C GLY A 343 -15.54 0.96 10.83
N ASN A 344 -14.98 0.08 11.67
CA ASN A 344 -15.38 -0.11 13.07
C ASN A 344 -14.92 1.01 14.01
N VAL A 345 -14.06 1.94 13.55
CA VAL A 345 -13.48 3.05 14.35
C VAL A 345 -14.13 4.40 13.98
N GLY A 346 -15.30 4.38 13.34
CA GLY A 346 -16.02 5.58 12.86
C GLY A 346 -16.18 6.70 13.89
N TRP A 347 -16.32 6.35 15.16
CA TRP A 347 -16.45 7.28 16.28
C TRP A 347 -15.18 8.13 16.54
N ALA A 348 -13.98 7.60 16.29
CA ALA A 348 -12.70 8.30 16.49
C ALA A 348 -12.16 9.00 15.21
N GLN A 349 -12.98 9.12 14.16
CA GLN A 349 -12.57 9.78 12.92
C GLN A 349 -12.50 11.31 13.09
N ILE A 350 -11.39 11.89 12.62
CA ILE A 350 -11.18 13.34 12.45
C ILE A 350 -11.33 13.68 10.97
N PRO A 351 -12.30 14.53 10.58
CA PRO A 351 -12.50 14.91 9.20
C PRO A 351 -11.40 15.89 8.75
N TYR A 352 -11.10 15.87 7.46
CA TYR A 352 -10.16 16.80 6.82
C TYR A 352 -10.69 17.24 5.45
N GLY A 353 -10.03 18.22 4.85
CA GLY A 353 -10.38 18.74 3.52
C GLY A 353 -10.82 20.21 3.55
N VAL A 354 -11.07 20.76 2.37
CA VAL A 354 -11.22 22.21 2.16
C VAL A 354 -12.37 22.88 2.91
N HIS A 355 -13.32 22.08 3.43
CA HIS A 355 -14.49 22.56 4.17
C HIS A 355 -14.35 22.45 5.70
N TRP A 356 -13.30 21.78 6.18
CA TRP A 356 -13.02 21.54 7.59
C TRP A 356 -11.86 22.42 8.05
N ASP A 357 -12.19 23.52 8.73
CA ASP A 357 -11.24 24.37 9.44
C ASP A 357 -11.02 23.89 10.88
N VAL A 358 -10.00 24.41 11.55
CA VAL A 358 -9.60 24.03 12.92
C VAL A 358 -10.77 24.18 13.90
N GLN A 359 -11.57 25.24 13.75
CA GLN A 359 -12.69 25.54 14.66
C GLN A 359 -13.83 24.51 14.50
N LYS A 360 -14.14 24.10 13.27
CA LYS A 360 -15.13 23.03 13.01
C LYS A 360 -14.68 21.69 13.55
N ILE A 361 -13.39 21.38 13.40
CA ILE A 361 -12.81 20.13 13.91
C ILE A 361 -12.87 20.11 15.44
N GLU A 362 -12.44 21.19 16.10
CA GLU A 362 -12.48 21.34 17.56
C GLU A 362 -13.92 21.21 18.10
N LYS A 363 -14.87 21.92 17.49
CA LYS A 363 -16.29 21.84 17.87
C LYS A 363 -16.88 20.43 17.69
N MET A 364 -16.46 19.71 16.65
CA MET A 364 -16.90 18.33 16.43
C MET A 364 -16.32 17.39 17.51
N ILE A 365 -15.05 17.54 17.85
CA ILE A 365 -14.39 16.75 18.90
C ILE A 365 -15.09 16.97 20.24
N LEU A 366 -15.31 18.22 20.65
CA LEU A 366 -15.99 18.55 21.91
C LEU A 366 -17.40 17.95 21.97
N LYS A 367 -18.18 18.07 20.90
CA LYS A 367 -19.53 17.49 20.84
C LYS A 367 -19.52 15.96 20.97
N LYS A 368 -18.49 15.29 20.41
CA LYS A 368 -18.33 13.84 20.56
C LYS A 368 -17.97 13.46 21.99
N GLU A 369 -17.10 14.22 22.65
CA GLU A 369 -16.75 14.00 24.07
C GLU A 369 -17.93 14.25 25.01
N GLU A 370 -18.71 15.31 24.79
CA GLU A 370 -19.94 15.61 25.53
C GLU A 370 -20.96 14.47 25.42
N TRP A 371 -21.17 13.94 24.21
CA TRP A 371 -22.05 12.79 24.00
C TRP A 371 -21.51 11.52 24.67
N LEU A 372 -20.20 11.26 24.54
CA LEU A 372 -19.56 10.09 25.11
C LEU A 372 -19.76 10.02 26.63
N ASN A 373 -19.65 11.16 27.31
CA ASN A 373 -19.79 11.27 28.77
C ASN A 373 -21.20 11.67 29.23
N SER A 374 -22.16 11.77 28.31
CA SER A 374 -23.52 12.14 28.64
C SER A 374 -24.20 11.04 29.48
N PRO A 375 -25.02 11.40 30.49
CA PRO A 375 -25.89 10.44 31.16
C PRO A 375 -26.97 9.84 30.24
N LEU A 376 -27.18 10.43 29.06
CA LEU A 376 -28.09 9.92 28.03
C LEU A 376 -27.46 8.82 27.16
N ASN A 377 -26.16 8.55 27.31
CA ASN A 377 -25.48 7.46 26.62
C ASN A 377 -25.76 6.15 27.37
N PRO A 378 -26.44 5.16 26.77
CA PRO A 378 -26.78 3.88 27.42
C PRO A 378 -25.56 3.12 27.95
N HIS A 379 -24.38 3.35 27.37
CA HIS A 379 -23.12 2.74 27.79
C HIS A 379 -22.52 3.35 29.08
N ASN A 380 -23.16 4.36 29.66
CA ASN A 380 -22.76 4.99 30.92
C ASN A 380 -23.69 4.64 32.09
N GLU A 381 -24.74 3.84 31.88
CA GLU A 381 -25.61 3.39 32.99
C GLU A 381 -24.80 2.65 34.06
N GLY A 382 -24.81 3.18 35.29
CA GLY A 382 -24.09 2.62 36.43
C GLY A 382 -22.56 2.86 36.43
N GLN A 383 -22.00 3.62 35.48
CA GLN A 383 -20.58 3.95 35.43
C GLN A 383 -20.32 5.42 35.75
N ASN A 384 -19.41 5.71 36.69
CA ASN A 384 -19.05 7.06 37.09
C ASN A 384 -17.66 7.50 36.58
N THR A 385 -17.21 6.94 35.45
CA THR A 385 -15.90 7.21 34.87
C THR A 385 -16.00 8.13 33.67
N HIS A 386 -15.26 9.23 33.69
CA HIS A 386 -15.09 10.12 32.55
C HIS A 386 -14.16 9.49 31.50
N LYS A 387 -14.53 9.54 30.22
CA LYS A 387 -13.88 8.84 29.10
C LYS A 387 -13.44 9.86 28.05
N HIS A 388 -12.27 9.64 27.46
CA HIS A 388 -11.72 10.48 26.38
C HIS A 388 -11.31 9.64 25.18
N ILE A 389 -11.50 10.21 23.99
CA ILE A 389 -11.08 9.61 22.70
C ILE A 389 -9.95 10.42 22.11
N PHE A 390 -10.02 11.75 22.29
CA PHE A 390 -9.11 12.70 21.69
C PHE A 390 -8.39 13.45 22.82
N PHE A 391 -7.09 13.63 22.65
CA PHE A 391 -6.28 14.49 23.51
C PHE A 391 -5.83 15.68 22.67
N SER A 392 -6.26 16.89 23.03
CA SER A 392 -6.01 18.12 22.26
C SER A 392 -5.38 19.22 23.14
N GLY A 393 -4.22 19.71 22.74
CA GLY A 393 -3.49 20.75 23.49
C GLY A 393 -2.01 20.73 23.15
N THR A 394 -1.20 21.43 23.94
CA THR A 394 0.25 21.25 23.91
C THR A 394 0.62 19.85 24.37
N MET A 395 1.80 19.35 23.98
CA MET A 395 2.28 18.04 24.44
C MET A 395 2.33 17.97 25.98
N GLU A 396 2.68 19.06 26.64
CA GLU A 396 2.65 19.17 28.11
C GLU A 396 1.23 19.00 28.68
N GLN A 397 0.22 19.63 28.06
CA GLN A 397 -1.18 19.47 28.45
C GLN A 397 -1.71 18.06 28.22
N CYS A 398 -1.36 17.42 27.09
CA CYS A 398 -1.78 16.05 26.79
C CYS A 398 -1.12 15.01 27.71
N LEU A 399 0.11 15.25 28.18
CA LEU A 399 0.85 14.33 29.05
C LEU A 399 0.56 14.54 30.55
N ALA A 400 0.01 15.70 30.92
CA ALA A 400 -0.36 16.05 32.30
C ALA A 400 -1.85 15.78 32.58
N ALA A 401 -2.44 16.49 33.55
CA ALA A 401 -3.88 16.47 33.81
C ALA A 401 -4.64 17.15 32.65
N PHE A 402 -4.86 16.38 31.59
CA PHE A 402 -5.48 16.83 30.33
C PHE A 402 -6.92 17.35 30.52
N CYS A 403 -7.70 16.69 31.38
CA CYS A 403 -9.11 17.01 31.60
C CYS A 403 -9.35 17.50 33.05
N PRO A 404 -9.97 18.67 33.25
CA PRO A 404 -10.31 19.18 34.58
C PRO A 404 -11.28 18.28 35.37
N ASP A 405 -12.16 17.57 34.66
CA ASP A 405 -13.14 16.65 35.24
C ASP A 405 -12.53 15.29 35.59
N CYS A 406 -11.33 14.98 35.06
CA CYS A 406 -10.56 13.80 35.43
C CYS A 406 -9.60 14.15 36.57
N GLY A 407 -10.01 13.83 37.81
CA GLY A 407 -9.13 13.99 38.96
C GLY A 407 -7.82 13.16 38.82
N PRO A 408 -6.72 13.57 39.49
CA PRO A 408 -5.53 12.73 39.56
C PRO A 408 -5.91 11.42 40.27
N SER A 409 -5.82 10.29 39.56
CA SER A 409 -6.13 8.99 40.15
C SER A 409 -5.10 8.69 41.24
N GLU A 410 -5.53 8.61 42.50
CA GLU A 410 -4.76 7.96 43.55
C GLU A 410 -4.57 6.49 43.17
N ASP A 411 -3.32 6.04 43.04
CA ASP A 411 -2.86 4.69 42.69
C ASP A 411 -3.19 3.64 43.80
N THR A 412 -4.33 3.75 44.47
CA THR A 412 -4.73 2.85 45.55
C THR A 412 -5.92 2.01 45.12
N ASP A 413 -5.67 0.69 45.09
CA ASP A 413 -6.57 -0.43 44.77
C ASP A 413 -6.73 -0.74 43.28
N CYS A 414 -5.88 -1.65 42.79
CA CYS A 414 -6.18 -2.44 41.59
C CYS A 414 -7.42 -3.29 41.88
N PRO A 415 -8.59 -3.02 41.27
CA PRO A 415 -9.74 -3.90 41.39
C PRO A 415 -9.47 -5.14 40.54
N ASP A 416 -9.94 -6.28 41.04
CA ASP A 416 -9.79 -7.63 40.49
C ASP A 416 -9.94 -7.71 38.95
N ILE A 417 -9.00 -8.43 38.31
CA ILE A 417 -8.83 -8.62 36.84
C ILE A 417 -10.06 -9.28 36.18
N THR A 418 -11.01 -9.74 36.99
CA THR A 418 -12.20 -10.52 36.62
C THR A 418 -13.43 -9.67 36.27
N SER A 419 -13.36 -8.33 36.39
CA SER A 419 -14.51 -7.46 36.13
C SER A 419 -14.74 -7.20 34.62
N PRO A 420 -15.98 -7.39 34.08
CA PRO A 420 -16.26 -7.20 32.66
C PRO A 420 -15.93 -5.76 32.21
N GLY A 421 -15.04 -5.61 31.24
CA GLY A 421 -14.66 -4.31 30.65
C GLY A 421 -13.36 -3.69 31.17
N TRP A 422 -12.66 -4.33 32.12
CA TRP A 422 -11.36 -3.86 32.63
C TRP A 422 -10.30 -3.75 31.52
N GLY A 423 -10.42 -4.57 30.47
CA GLY A 423 -9.48 -4.60 29.36
C GLY A 423 -9.75 -3.65 28.19
N THR A 424 -10.87 -2.94 28.21
CA THR A 424 -11.34 -2.14 27.06
C THR A 424 -10.84 -0.70 27.10
N TYR A 425 -10.40 -0.21 28.27
CA TYR A 425 -10.05 1.21 28.48
C TYR A 425 -8.62 1.35 29.00
N ILE A 426 -7.89 2.34 28.47
CA ILE A 426 -6.57 2.75 28.97
C ILE A 426 -6.78 3.72 30.15
N ARG A 427 -6.02 3.56 31.24
CA ARG A 427 -6.13 4.37 32.46
C ARG A 427 -4.75 4.79 32.97
N GLY A 428 -4.71 5.88 33.74
CA GLY A 428 -3.50 6.43 34.33
C GLY A 428 -2.76 7.43 33.43
N PRO A 429 -1.68 8.04 33.92
CA PRO A 429 -0.91 9.02 33.17
C PRO A 429 -0.25 8.40 31.93
N ILE A 430 -0.18 9.15 30.84
CA ILE A 430 0.53 8.73 29.62
C ILE A 430 2.01 8.55 29.97
N ARG A 431 2.54 7.35 29.77
CA ARG A 431 3.96 7.03 29.96
C ARG A 431 4.54 6.58 28.62
N PHE A 432 5.75 7.02 28.31
CA PHE A 432 6.50 6.43 27.19
C PHE A 432 6.76 4.96 27.48
N ILE A 433 6.53 4.10 26.48
CA ILE A 433 6.88 2.68 26.58
C ILE A 433 8.41 2.59 26.71
N THR A 434 8.86 2.13 27.87
CA THR A 434 10.27 1.80 28.14
C THR A 434 10.55 0.30 27.97
N ILE A 435 9.51 -0.49 27.65
CA ILE A 435 9.63 -1.92 27.39
C ILE A 435 10.13 -2.12 25.96
N ASN A 436 11.27 -2.77 25.84
CA ASN A 436 11.84 -3.20 24.56
C ASN A 436 10.78 -4.01 23.79
N ALA A 437 10.36 -3.50 22.62
CA ALA A 437 9.44 -4.18 21.71
C ALA A 437 9.92 -5.60 21.33
N GLY A 438 11.19 -5.94 21.55
CA GLY A 438 11.73 -7.29 21.44
C GLY A 438 11.06 -8.35 22.33
N ARG A 439 10.32 -8.00 23.41
CA ARG A 439 9.44 -8.98 24.08
C ARG A 439 8.22 -9.39 23.24
N GLN A 440 7.89 -8.64 22.19
CA GLN A 440 6.89 -9.02 21.17
C GLN A 440 7.41 -10.04 20.16
N LEU A 441 8.66 -10.53 20.26
CA LEU A 441 9.18 -11.61 19.41
C LEU A 441 8.35 -12.92 19.53
N MET A 442 7.53 -13.07 20.57
CA MET A 442 6.57 -14.18 20.69
C MET A 442 5.22 -13.90 20.01
N MET A 443 4.67 -12.69 20.10
CA MET A 443 3.41 -12.28 19.47
C MET A 443 3.37 -10.76 19.30
N GLY A 444 3.27 -10.29 18.05
CA GLY A 444 3.14 -8.87 17.68
C GLY A 444 1.75 -8.27 17.91
N SER A 445 1.07 -8.63 19.00
CA SER A 445 -0.23 -8.05 19.38
C SER A 445 -0.18 -7.51 20.80
N PHE A 446 -0.78 -6.34 21.02
CA PHE A 446 -0.94 -5.72 22.34
C PHE A 446 -1.89 -6.51 23.26
N ARG A 447 -2.65 -7.47 22.70
CA ARG A 447 -3.39 -8.54 23.39
C ARG A 447 -3.41 -9.75 22.46
N PRO A 448 -2.50 -10.72 22.59
CA PRO A 448 -2.57 -11.91 21.77
C PRO A 448 -3.87 -12.65 22.07
N ILE A 449 -4.60 -12.99 21.02
CA ILE A 449 -5.74 -13.92 21.11
C ILE A 449 -5.12 -15.32 21.25
N GLU A 450 -5.46 -16.04 22.31
CA GLU A 450 -5.04 -17.43 22.45
C GLU A 450 -5.75 -18.32 21.41
N VAL A 451 -5.18 -19.48 21.08
CA VAL A 451 -5.76 -20.37 20.04
C VAL A 451 -7.21 -20.74 20.36
N GLY A 452 -7.54 -20.96 21.65
CA GLY A 452 -8.92 -21.21 22.10
C GLY A 452 -9.84 -20.01 21.84
N ASP A 453 -9.39 -18.80 22.19
CA ASP A 453 -10.14 -17.57 21.98
C ASP A 453 -10.34 -17.25 20.50
N TRP A 454 -9.37 -17.59 19.63
CA TRP A 454 -9.43 -17.37 18.18
C TRP A 454 -10.54 -18.17 17.52
N LEU A 455 -10.77 -19.40 17.99
CA LEU A 455 -11.78 -20.31 17.45
C LEU A 455 -13.17 -20.09 18.07
N SER A 456 -13.23 -19.56 19.30
CA SER A 456 -14.45 -19.46 20.13
C SER A 456 -15.64 -18.74 19.46
N LYS A 457 -15.38 -17.75 18.60
CA LYS A 457 -16.44 -16.99 17.90
C LYS A 457 -16.88 -17.63 16.59
N ALA A 458 -16.10 -18.57 16.05
CA ALA A 458 -16.35 -19.21 14.78
C ALA A 458 -17.01 -20.60 14.91
N TYR A 459 -16.80 -21.27 16.04
CA TYR A 459 -17.34 -22.60 16.31
C TYR A 459 -18.27 -22.57 17.54
N GLU A 460 -19.38 -23.32 17.48
CA GLU A 460 -20.21 -23.58 18.65
C GLU A 460 -19.43 -24.42 19.67
N ASN A 461 -19.47 -24.06 20.95
CA ASN A 461 -18.99 -24.92 22.03
C ASN A 461 -19.83 -26.20 22.01
N ARG A 462 -19.25 -27.30 21.52
CA ARG A 462 -19.86 -28.64 21.60
C ARG A 462 -19.39 -29.41 22.83
N ASP A 463 -19.28 -28.72 23.95
CA ASP A 463 -19.21 -29.36 25.26
C ASP A 463 -20.64 -29.42 25.82
N GLU A 464 -21.49 -30.26 25.20
CA GLU A 464 -22.72 -30.84 25.75
C GLU A 464 -23.46 -31.58 24.62
N LEU A 465 -23.13 -32.86 24.41
CA LEU A 465 -24.03 -33.91 23.91
C LEU A 465 -23.48 -35.30 24.29
#